data_AF-A0A2A6NQV1-F1
#
_entry.id   AF-A0A2A6NQV1-F1
#
_cell.length_a   1.000
_cell.length_b   1.000
_cell.length_c   1.000
_cell.angle_alpha   90.00
_cell.angle_beta   90.00
_cell.angle_gamma   90.00
#
_symmetry.space_group_name_H-M   'P 1'
#
loop_
_entity.id
_entity.type
_entity.pdbx_description
1 polymer ?
#
loop_
_entity_poly.entity_id
_entity_poly.type
_entity_poly.pdbx_seq_one_letter_code
_entity_poly.pdbx_strand_id
1 'polypeptide(L)'
;MQFQRSPFPAEIEYFLDSAVEHDELGAFAHAVLTLLGSRKLVPELIEKRKIGHLLHCRQSRCHELDAYAHEIIAELPEHERRSFVAVGLRWEPKHLLNIAEYLAHFNFEDETRGGAAIPYRRHWRCDDNYDPTPGARRKLYAPGAIRRYARLEDCSMPRARLLASRLRQLPTAVPADLDLVCDLLLEQRESYRVEYHRARQKFEAEQRRRFFSNGSIERDRRAVRRAASFCAGLLGPAKVGAFARGEAITFAGRDVSIEVARARSIATVGHGALEVKLCAQDGTRLANVCVFFDKTPALDQLAAIAMHVGAGDESAIIQTGNLFNVTAAGAQHPVVRARLAQMPKTELDVPAPGRRRRSFSEYDKQKAALRRYTADTIDLYAEAVRAGLGPRRQAVGSVPRPDPSRRRQPEGNEAGSMNAPYTQEQLLARAETMDRIAERWKGNPGYAETLGMDAWALRTAAALFSPEVQDWFEGTRLEAGHQVIRYAAEHDAGKTAFDWFWLIGYLAQKAAAAAAAGDSEKAKHHTISTAAALLNWHRHLSGERHDMRPGIDPVERGVEVEVAP
;
A
#
# COMPACT_ATOMS: atom_id res chain seq x y z
N MET A 1 26.02 19.72 -31.89
CA MET A 1 25.69 18.27 -32.14
C MET A 1 24.44 18.23 -33.02
N GLN A 2 24.12 17.16 -33.78
CA GLN A 2 22.83 17.10 -34.50
C GLN A 2 21.74 16.62 -33.54
N PHE A 3 20.77 17.48 -33.23
CA PHE A 3 19.60 17.11 -32.44
C PHE A 3 18.75 16.06 -33.17
N GLN A 4 18.37 15.02 -32.45
CA GLN A 4 17.49 13.99 -32.94
C GLN A 4 16.06 14.54 -33.03
N ARG A 5 15.52 14.62 -34.24
CA ARG A 5 14.15 15.10 -34.47
C ARG A 5 13.12 13.99 -34.49
N SER A 6 13.48 12.78 -34.92
CA SER A 6 12.60 11.62 -34.83
C SER A 6 12.48 11.16 -33.38
N PRO A 7 11.27 10.84 -32.88
CA PRO A 7 11.09 10.30 -31.53
C PRO A 7 11.69 8.90 -31.40
N PHE A 8 11.83 8.42 -30.16
CA PHE A 8 11.98 7.00 -29.88
C PHE A 8 10.73 6.19 -30.31
N PRO A 9 10.82 4.85 -30.38
CA PRO A 9 9.63 4.01 -30.40
C PRO A 9 8.65 4.39 -29.28
N ALA A 10 7.36 4.30 -29.55
CA ALA A 10 6.33 4.89 -28.69
C ALA A 10 6.32 4.33 -27.26
N GLU A 11 6.71 3.07 -27.06
CA GLU A 11 6.86 2.45 -25.74
C GLU A 11 8.00 3.08 -24.92
N ILE A 12 9.08 3.49 -25.58
CA ILE A 12 10.25 4.12 -24.97
C ILE A 12 9.94 5.58 -24.62
N GLU A 13 9.34 6.34 -25.54
CA GLU A 13 8.87 7.70 -25.24
C GLU A 13 7.87 7.69 -24.08
N TYR A 14 6.89 6.77 -24.13
CA TYR A 14 5.93 6.63 -23.04
C TYR A 14 6.61 6.35 -21.69
N PHE A 15 7.67 5.53 -21.66
CA PHE A 15 8.44 5.31 -20.43
C PHE A 15 9.09 6.59 -19.92
N LEU A 16 9.79 7.33 -20.80
CA LEU A 16 10.51 8.57 -20.45
C LEU A 16 9.54 9.65 -19.96
N ASP A 17 8.43 9.85 -20.67
CA ASP A 17 7.38 10.80 -20.29
C ASP A 17 6.75 10.42 -18.96
N SER A 18 6.37 9.16 -18.79
CA SER A 18 5.81 8.68 -17.52
C SER A 18 6.82 8.83 -16.38
N ALA A 19 8.12 8.64 -16.65
CA ALA A 19 9.14 8.83 -15.64
C ALA A 19 9.27 10.30 -15.22
N VAL A 20 9.11 11.26 -16.15
CA VAL A 20 9.05 12.68 -15.79
C VAL A 20 7.74 13.03 -15.07
N GLU A 21 6.59 12.55 -15.58
CA GLU A 21 5.27 12.77 -14.97
C GLU A 21 5.18 12.26 -13.52
N HIS A 22 5.94 11.21 -13.20
CA HIS A 22 6.02 10.62 -11.86
C HIS A 22 7.27 11.04 -11.07
N ASP A 23 7.97 12.08 -11.51
CA ASP A 23 9.16 12.61 -10.83
C ASP A 23 10.30 11.56 -10.65
N GLU A 24 10.27 10.52 -11.47
CA GLU A 24 11.28 9.46 -11.57
C GLU A 24 12.40 9.80 -12.56
N LEU A 25 12.24 10.83 -13.40
CA LEU A 25 13.26 11.40 -14.29
C LEU A 25 13.18 12.93 -14.25
N GLY A 26 14.31 13.62 -14.15
CA GLY A 26 14.30 15.10 -14.17
C GLY A 26 14.04 15.63 -15.58
N ALA A 27 13.38 16.79 -15.70
CA ALA A 27 13.10 17.42 -16.99
C ALA A 27 14.37 17.68 -17.82
N PHE A 28 15.50 17.97 -17.15
CA PHE A 28 16.83 18.04 -17.77
C PHE A 28 17.22 16.72 -18.44
N ALA A 29 17.20 15.62 -17.69
CA ALA A 29 17.62 14.32 -18.19
C ALA A 29 16.70 13.84 -19.31
N HIS A 30 15.39 14.07 -19.17
CA HIS A 30 14.41 13.80 -20.22
C HIS A 30 14.74 14.55 -21.50
N ALA A 31 14.90 15.89 -21.44
CA ALA A 31 15.23 16.69 -22.62
C ALA A 31 16.50 16.19 -23.34
N VAL A 32 17.54 15.87 -22.57
CA VAL A 32 18.81 15.34 -23.10
C VAL A 32 18.61 13.98 -23.75
N LEU A 33 17.95 13.03 -23.07
CA LEU A 33 17.74 11.68 -23.60
C LEU A 33 16.89 11.70 -24.86
N THR A 34 15.87 12.54 -24.89
CA THR A 34 14.93 12.69 -26.00
C THR A 34 15.60 13.29 -27.25
N LEU A 35 16.39 14.35 -27.09
CA LEU A 35 17.00 15.08 -28.21
C LEU A 35 18.42 14.58 -28.58
N LEU A 36 19.15 13.95 -27.67
CA LEU A 36 20.56 13.59 -27.86
C LEU A 36 20.86 12.13 -27.49
N GLY A 37 19.94 11.44 -26.80
CA GLY A 37 20.15 10.07 -26.37
C GLY A 37 20.33 9.09 -27.53
N SER A 38 21.24 8.14 -27.37
CA SER A 38 21.44 7.07 -28.35
C SER A 38 20.15 6.27 -28.56
N ARG A 39 19.71 6.19 -29.83
CA ARG A 39 18.55 5.39 -30.26
C ARG A 39 18.72 3.89 -30.03
N LYS A 40 19.93 3.43 -29.71
CA LYS A 40 20.24 2.05 -29.30
C LYS A 40 20.32 1.91 -27.78
N LEU A 41 21.09 2.75 -27.11
CA LEU A 41 21.41 2.55 -25.68
C LEU A 41 20.24 2.88 -24.75
N VAL A 42 19.43 3.90 -25.06
CA VAL A 42 18.29 4.28 -24.22
C VAL A 42 17.25 3.14 -24.12
N PRO A 43 16.80 2.52 -25.24
CA PRO A 43 15.98 1.32 -25.16
C PRO A 43 16.63 0.18 -24.37
N GLU A 44 17.91 -0.10 -24.57
CA GLU A 44 18.63 -1.15 -23.83
C GLU A 44 18.59 -0.92 -22.32
N LEU A 45 18.79 0.32 -21.84
CA LEU A 45 18.72 0.69 -20.43
C LEU A 45 17.31 0.51 -19.85
N ILE A 46 16.27 0.82 -20.63
CA ILE A 46 14.86 0.69 -20.23
C ILE A 46 14.44 -0.79 -20.19
N GLU A 47 14.86 -1.58 -21.16
CA GLU A 47 14.48 -2.99 -21.30
C GLU A 47 15.27 -3.91 -20.37
N LYS A 48 16.46 -3.50 -19.93
CA LYS A 48 17.32 -4.24 -19.01
C LYS A 48 16.52 -4.76 -17.81
N ARG A 49 16.30 -6.07 -17.76
CA ARG A 49 15.57 -6.71 -16.68
C ARG A 49 16.45 -6.78 -15.44
N LYS A 50 16.02 -6.13 -14.37
CA LYS A 50 16.51 -6.41 -13.01
C LYS A 50 15.50 -7.30 -12.31
N ILE A 51 16.00 -8.30 -11.60
CA ILE A 51 15.21 -9.16 -10.70
C ILE A 51 14.91 -8.31 -9.46
N GLY A 52 13.64 -8.06 -9.16
CA GLY A 52 13.23 -7.23 -8.03
C GLY A 52 11.82 -6.66 -8.15
N HIS A 53 11.39 -5.92 -7.13
CA HIS A 53 10.09 -5.25 -7.12
C HIS A 53 10.00 -4.22 -8.26
N LEU A 54 8.87 -4.19 -8.98
CA LEU A 54 8.71 -3.40 -10.21
C LEU A 54 9.08 -1.92 -10.04
N LEU A 55 8.69 -1.32 -8.91
CA LEU A 55 8.98 0.09 -8.63
C LEU A 55 10.48 0.37 -8.42
N HIS A 56 11.18 -0.44 -7.62
CA HIS A 56 12.61 -0.27 -7.38
C HIS A 56 13.43 -0.53 -8.65
N CYS A 57 13.03 -1.52 -9.46
CA CYS A 57 13.64 -1.76 -10.76
C CYS A 57 13.46 -0.54 -11.69
N ARG A 58 12.27 0.05 -11.71
CA ARG A 58 11.97 1.26 -12.49
C ARG A 58 12.78 2.47 -12.04
N GLN A 59 12.83 2.74 -10.73
CA GLN A 59 13.66 3.82 -10.17
C GLN A 59 15.14 3.63 -10.51
N SER A 60 15.66 2.41 -10.36
CA SER A 60 17.04 2.13 -10.70
C SER A 60 17.37 2.36 -12.18
N ARG A 61 16.44 2.06 -13.10
CA ARG A 61 16.60 2.39 -14.53
C ARG A 61 16.65 3.88 -14.75
N CYS A 62 15.78 4.63 -14.08
CA CYS A 62 15.78 6.08 -14.21
C CYS A 62 17.05 6.73 -13.65
N HIS A 63 17.68 6.15 -12.61
CA HIS A 63 19.00 6.58 -12.16
C HIS A 63 20.10 6.29 -13.20
N GLU A 64 20.07 5.13 -13.88
CA GLU A 64 20.99 4.82 -14.98
C GLU A 64 20.81 5.78 -16.16
N LEU A 65 19.56 6.08 -16.52
CA LEU A 65 19.21 7.05 -17.57
C LEU A 65 19.64 8.48 -17.21
N ASP A 66 19.42 8.90 -15.96
CA ASP A 66 19.84 10.20 -15.48
C ASP A 66 21.37 10.34 -15.51
N ALA A 67 22.12 9.31 -15.06
CA ALA A 67 23.58 9.30 -15.16
C ALA A 67 24.06 9.41 -16.63
N TYR A 68 23.46 8.64 -17.54
CA TYR A 68 23.78 8.69 -18.97
C TYR A 68 23.48 10.07 -19.60
N ALA A 69 22.40 10.73 -19.20
CA ALA A 69 22.11 12.10 -19.63
C ALA A 69 23.21 13.09 -19.22
N HIS A 70 23.78 12.93 -18.02
CA HIS A 70 24.88 13.79 -17.57
C HIS A 70 26.18 13.51 -18.33
N GLU A 71 26.45 12.27 -18.73
CA GLU A 71 27.58 11.90 -19.59
C GLU A 71 27.46 12.58 -20.97
N ILE A 72 26.28 12.50 -21.62
CA ILE A 72 26.02 13.16 -22.90
C ILE A 72 26.26 14.67 -22.78
N ILE A 73 25.71 15.30 -21.73
CA ILE A 73 25.84 16.74 -21.52
C ILE A 73 27.29 17.14 -21.30
N ALA A 74 28.10 16.35 -20.60
CA ALA A 74 29.50 16.69 -20.35
C ALA A 74 30.31 16.91 -21.65
N GLU A 75 29.96 16.20 -22.72
CA GLU A 75 30.63 16.27 -24.03
C GLU A 75 30.18 17.46 -24.90
N LEU A 76 29.06 18.12 -24.57
CA LEU A 76 28.56 19.22 -25.37
C LEU A 76 29.38 20.52 -25.20
N PRO A 77 29.39 21.40 -26.22
CA PRO A 77 29.83 22.77 -26.08
C PRO A 77 29.11 23.50 -24.93
N GLU A 78 29.81 24.41 -24.27
CA GLU A 78 29.30 25.06 -23.05
C GLU A 78 27.95 25.76 -23.24
N HIS A 79 27.71 26.39 -24.38
CA HIS A 79 26.44 27.07 -24.66
C HIS A 79 25.27 26.08 -24.79
N GLU A 80 25.46 24.94 -25.46
CA GLU A 80 24.44 23.89 -25.57
C GLU A 80 24.15 23.28 -24.18
N ARG A 81 25.19 23.00 -23.38
CA ARG A 81 25.03 22.50 -21.99
C ARG A 81 24.11 23.42 -21.18
N ARG A 82 24.35 24.73 -21.27
CA ARG A 82 23.56 25.74 -20.55
C ARG A 82 22.10 25.76 -20.97
N SER A 83 21.80 25.59 -22.26
CA SER A 83 20.41 25.51 -22.75
C SER A 83 19.64 24.34 -22.10
N PHE A 84 20.22 23.15 -22.02
CA PHE A 84 19.57 22.01 -21.35
C PHE A 84 19.43 22.22 -19.84
N VAL A 85 20.44 22.81 -19.19
CA VAL A 85 20.38 23.15 -17.77
C VAL A 85 19.29 24.15 -17.49
N ALA A 86 19.12 25.16 -18.35
CA ALA A 86 18.05 26.14 -18.26
C ALA A 86 16.67 25.47 -18.37
N VAL A 87 16.51 24.46 -19.22
CA VAL A 87 15.28 23.63 -19.25
C VAL A 87 15.05 22.99 -17.89
N GLY A 88 16.04 22.26 -17.35
CA GLY A 88 15.93 21.67 -16.02
C GLY A 88 15.50 22.65 -14.93
N LEU A 89 16.19 23.80 -14.87
CA LEU A 89 15.91 24.87 -13.90
C LEU A 89 14.54 25.52 -14.09
N ARG A 90 14.00 25.59 -15.32
CA ARG A 90 12.65 26.11 -15.58
C ARG A 90 11.57 25.22 -14.96
N TRP A 91 11.76 23.90 -14.99
CA TRP A 91 10.77 22.93 -14.51
C TRP A 91 10.93 22.56 -13.03
N GLU A 92 12.13 22.75 -12.47
CA GLU A 92 12.42 22.45 -11.06
C GLU A 92 11.46 23.12 -10.06
N PRO A 93 11.10 24.42 -10.18
CA PRO A 93 10.15 25.04 -9.25
C PRO A 93 8.79 24.34 -9.22
N LYS A 94 8.30 23.88 -10.37
CA LYS A 94 7.04 23.13 -10.48
C LYS A 94 7.16 21.76 -9.81
N HIS A 95 8.29 21.07 -10.01
CA HIS A 95 8.56 19.80 -9.35
C HIS A 95 8.59 19.94 -7.81
N LEU A 96 9.28 20.96 -7.29
CA LEU A 96 9.32 21.23 -5.85
C LEU A 96 7.95 21.61 -5.29
N LEU A 97 7.13 22.32 -6.08
CA LEU A 97 5.75 22.61 -5.72
C LEU A 97 4.89 21.34 -5.67
N ASN A 98 5.03 20.43 -6.62
CA ASN A 98 4.31 19.15 -6.60
C ASN A 98 4.68 18.32 -5.36
N ILE A 99 5.97 18.24 -5.00
CA ILE A 99 6.41 17.59 -3.75
C ILE A 99 5.75 18.28 -2.56
N ALA A 100 5.74 19.61 -2.52
CA ALA A 100 5.12 20.38 -1.45
C ALA A 100 3.61 20.10 -1.32
N GLU A 101 2.87 20.05 -2.43
CA GLU A 101 1.44 19.72 -2.47
C GLU A 101 1.17 18.31 -1.94
N TYR A 102 1.92 17.31 -2.43
CA TYR A 102 1.80 15.93 -1.99
C TYR A 102 2.10 15.76 -0.48
N LEU A 103 3.14 16.43 0.03
CA LEU A 103 3.47 16.40 1.45
C LEU A 103 2.42 17.11 2.32
N ALA A 104 1.79 18.17 1.79
CA ALA A 104 0.63 18.78 2.42
C ALA A 104 -0.53 17.78 2.51
N HIS A 105 -0.81 17.06 1.41
CA HIS A 105 -1.85 16.03 1.39
C HIS A 105 -1.57 14.93 2.42
N PHE A 106 -0.34 14.47 2.51
CA PHE A 106 0.07 13.43 3.46
C PHE A 106 -0.13 13.86 4.91
N ASN A 107 0.33 15.06 5.27
CA ASN A 107 0.11 15.59 6.62
C ASN A 107 -1.38 15.78 6.92
N PHE A 108 -2.16 16.27 5.95
CA PHE A 108 -3.61 16.42 6.09
C PHE A 108 -4.29 15.09 6.40
N GLU A 109 -4.02 14.07 5.59
CA GLU A 109 -4.58 12.74 5.79
C GLU A 109 -4.13 12.12 7.10
N ASP A 110 -2.85 12.21 7.45
CA ASP A 110 -2.32 11.61 8.67
C ASP A 110 -2.84 12.27 9.96
N GLU A 111 -3.01 13.59 9.98
CA GLU A 111 -3.57 14.26 11.16
C GLU A 111 -5.09 14.08 11.28
N THR A 112 -5.81 13.92 10.17
CA THR A 112 -7.27 13.72 10.19
C THR A 112 -7.65 12.25 10.39
N ARG A 113 -7.18 11.35 9.53
CA ARG A 113 -7.60 9.94 9.48
C ARG A 113 -6.45 8.93 9.59
N GLY A 114 -5.20 9.32 9.39
CA GLY A 114 -4.09 8.38 9.20
C GLY A 114 -4.06 7.78 7.79
N GLY A 115 -3.14 6.85 7.55
CA GLY A 115 -3.10 6.02 6.35
C GLY A 115 -2.22 6.53 5.20
N ALA A 116 -1.54 7.66 5.36
CA ALA A 116 -0.54 8.12 4.38
C ALA A 116 0.87 7.72 4.82
N ALA A 117 1.45 8.40 5.81
CA ALA A 117 2.76 8.06 6.39
C ALA A 117 2.65 7.45 7.80
N ILE A 118 1.46 7.47 8.41
CA ILE A 118 1.18 6.79 9.69
C ILE A 118 0.01 5.81 9.56
N PRO A 119 -0.18 4.85 10.48
CA PRO A 119 -1.36 3.98 10.48
C PRO A 119 -2.69 4.75 10.57
N TYR A 120 -3.77 4.14 10.08
CA TYR A 120 -5.12 4.69 10.22
C TYR A 120 -5.49 4.91 11.70
N ARG A 121 -6.16 6.03 11.97
CA ARG A 121 -6.65 6.37 13.31
C ARG A 121 -7.95 5.62 13.59
N ARG A 122 -8.07 5.13 14.83
CA ARG A 122 -9.33 4.56 15.34
C ARG A 122 -10.49 5.56 15.30
N HIS A 123 -10.21 6.84 15.55
CA HIS A 123 -11.20 7.92 15.51
C HIS A 123 -10.68 9.05 14.61
N TRP A 124 -11.52 9.48 13.68
CA TRP A 124 -11.21 10.60 12.80
C TRP A 124 -11.15 11.89 13.63
N ARG A 125 -10.20 12.75 13.27
CA ARG A 125 -9.99 14.06 13.91
C ARG A 125 -10.49 15.19 13.03
N CYS A 126 -11.58 14.95 12.31
CA CYS A 126 -12.33 15.93 11.52
C CYS A 126 -13.83 15.68 11.67
N ASP A 127 -14.64 16.66 11.28
CA ASP A 127 -16.10 16.50 11.21
C ASP A 127 -16.55 15.89 9.86
N ASP A 128 -17.87 15.83 9.64
CA ASP A 128 -18.51 15.30 8.43
C ASP A 128 -18.21 16.10 7.15
N ASN A 129 -17.64 17.31 7.28
CA ASN A 129 -17.18 18.14 6.17
C ASN A 129 -15.66 18.05 5.96
N TYR A 130 -15.00 17.14 6.68
CA TYR A 130 -13.55 17.00 6.76
C TYR A 130 -12.85 18.25 7.31
N ASP A 131 -13.55 19.10 8.06
CA ASP A 131 -12.89 20.21 8.75
C ASP A 131 -12.13 19.66 9.97
N PRO A 132 -10.80 19.88 10.07
CA PRO A 132 -10.02 19.31 11.16
C PRO A 132 -10.46 19.85 12.53
N THR A 133 -10.53 18.96 13.52
CA THR A 133 -10.72 19.34 14.94
C THR A 133 -9.68 20.37 15.38
N PRO A 134 -9.96 21.20 16.40
CA PRO A 134 -9.00 22.21 16.86
C PRO A 134 -7.61 21.66 17.17
N GLY A 135 -7.53 20.45 17.73
CA GLY A 135 -6.27 19.76 18.01
C GLY A 135 -5.51 19.36 16.74
N ALA A 136 -6.20 18.78 15.75
CA ALA A 136 -5.60 18.42 14.46
C ALA A 136 -5.17 19.68 13.69
N ARG A 137 -6.01 20.73 13.66
CA ARG A 137 -5.69 22.01 13.03
C ARG A 137 -4.42 22.63 13.61
N ARG A 138 -4.25 22.68 14.93
CA ARG A 138 -3.00 23.19 15.54
C ARG A 138 -1.76 22.44 15.08
N LYS A 139 -1.85 21.12 14.87
CA LYS A 139 -0.73 20.29 14.39
C LYS A 139 -0.46 20.48 12.90
N LEU A 140 -1.50 20.51 12.09
CA LEU A 140 -1.43 20.70 10.64
C LEU A 140 -0.67 21.98 10.28
N TYR A 141 -0.97 23.08 10.97
CA TYR A 141 -0.37 24.38 10.72
C TYR A 141 0.94 24.62 11.51
N ALA A 142 1.39 23.64 12.31
CA ALA A 142 2.63 23.79 13.06
C ALA A 142 3.84 23.68 12.10
N PRO A 143 4.74 24.67 12.05
CA PRO A 143 5.92 24.63 11.17
C PRO A 143 6.81 23.40 11.41
N GLY A 144 6.85 22.90 12.66
CA GLY A 144 7.55 21.66 13.00
C GLY A 144 6.97 20.41 12.36
N ALA A 145 5.65 20.35 12.18
CA ALA A 145 4.99 19.24 11.49
C ALA A 145 5.27 19.28 9.99
N ILE A 146 5.10 20.44 9.36
CA ILE A 146 5.40 20.67 7.94
C ILE A 146 6.85 20.28 7.61
N ARG A 147 7.82 20.78 8.39
CA ARG A 147 9.24 20.45 8.21
C ARG A 147 9.55 18.98 8.45
N ARG A 148 8.79 18.29 9.32
CA ARG A 148 8.97 16.85 9.53
C ARG A 148 8.58 16.06 8.28
N TYR A 149 7.46 16.37 7.63
CA TYR A 149 7.08 15.71 6.37
C TYR A 149 8.11 15.94 5.27
N ALA A 150 8.60 17.18 5.10
CA ALA A 150 9.69 17.47 4.16
C ALA A 150 11.01 16.72 4.47
N ARG A 151 11.21 16.27 5.72
CA ARG A 151 12.38 15.45 6.11
C ARG A 151 12.16 13.96 5.97
N LEU A 152 10.92 13.48 6.13
CA LEU A 152 10.53 12.07 6.02
C LEU A 152 10.45 11.60 4.56
N GLU A 153 10.44 12.53 3.61
CA GLU A 153 10.40 12.22 2.19
C GLU A 153 11.73 11.62 1.71
N ASP A 154 11.88 10.32 1.90
CA ASP A 154 13.13 9.59 1.68
C ASP A 154 13.35 9.20 0.21
N CYS A 155 12.34 9.28 -0.65
CA CYS A 155 12.44 8.95 -2.08
C CYS A 155 12.68 10.19 -2.96
N SER A 156 11.84 11.21 -2.86
CA SER A 156 11.85 12.35 -3.78
C SER A 156 12.91 13.40 -3.43
N MET A 157 13.15 13.64 -2.13
CA MET A 157 14.07 14.70 -1.69
C MET A 157 15.55 14.41 -1.94
N PRO A 158 16.10 13.19 -1.72
CA PRO A 158 17.48 12.90 -2.09
C PRO A 158 17.74 13.12 -3.58
N ARG A 159 16.75 12.81 -4.40
CA ARG A 159 16.80 13.00 -5.84
C ARG A 159 16.77 14.47 -6.23
N ALA A 160 15.80 15.24 -5.73
CA ALA A 160 15.74 16.68 -5.95
C ALA A 160 17.03 17.38 -5.46
N ARG A 161 17.62 16.94 -4.34
CA ARG A 161 18.94 17.40 -3.87
C ARG A 161 20.04 17.08 -4.88
N LEU A 162 20.09 15.85 -5.38
CA LEU A 162 21.09 15.42 -6.35
C LEU A 162 20.98 16.26 -7.63
N LEU A 163 19.77 16.41 -8.18
CA LEU A 163 19.51 17.22 -9.36
C LEU A 163 19.88 18.69 -9.13
N ALA A 164 19.39 19.30 -8.05
CA ALA A 164 19.74 20.68 -7.70
C ALA A 164 21.24 20.86 -7.43
N SER A 165 21.94 19.85 -6.91
CA SER A 165 23.40 19.90 -6.72
C SER A 165 24.16 19.88 -8.05
N ARG A 166 23.75 19.02 -9.00
CA ARG A 166 24.37 18.92 -10.32
C ARG A 166 24.07 20.15 -11.18
N LEU A 167 22.84 20.67 -11.13
CA LEU A 167 22.48 21.92 -11.80
C LEU A 167 23.30 23.11 -11.28
N ARG A 168 23.57 23.17 -9.96
CA ARG A 168 24.41 24.22 -9.35
C ARG A 168 25.90 24.14 -9.73
N GLN A 169 26.38 22.99 -10.19
CA GLN A 169 27.77 22.84 -10.63
C GLN A 169 28.01 23.37 -12.05
N LEU A 170 26.94 23.75 -12.78
CA LEU A 170 27.01 24.18 -14.17
C LEU A 170 27.12 25.72 -14.24
N PRO A 171 27.97 26.27 -15.13
CA PRO A 171 28.30 27.69 -15.12
C PRO A 171 27.14 28.58 -15.60
N THR A 172 26.86 29.66 -14.87
CA THR A 172 25.66 30.52 -14.99
C THR A 172 25.82 31.77 -15.88
N ALA A 173 26.97 32.01 -16.52
CA ALA A 173 27.39 33.37 -16.89
C ALA A 173 27.09 33.87 -18.34
N VAL A 174 26.36 33.15 -19.21
CA VAL A 174 26.04 33.61 -20.59
C VAL A 174 24.60 33.19 -20.94
N PRO A 175 23.89 33.91 -21.84
CA PRO A 175 22.56 33.52 -22.30
C PRO A 175 22.46 32.06 -22.76
N ALA A 176 21.49 31.35 -22.20
CA ALA A 176 21.08 30.02 -22.61
C ALA A 176 19.96 30.14 -23.66
N ASP A 177 20.02 29.34 -24.72
CA ASP A 177 18.94 29.26 -25.71
C ASP A 177 17.90 28.22 -25.26
N LEU A 178 17.16 28.60 -24.23
CA LEU A 178 16.10 27.79 -23.64
C LEU A 178 14.97 27.50 -24.64
N ASP A 179 14.63 28.51 -25.46
CA ASP A 179 13.52 28.42 -26.40
C ASP A 179 13.83 27.41 -27.50
N LEU A 180 15.06 27.35 -28.02
CA LEU A 180 15.46 26.32 -28.98
C LEU A 180 15.22 24.90 -28.45
N VAL A 181 15.63 24.58 -27.21
CA VAL A 181 15.45 23.23 -26.66
C VAL A 181 13.96 22.94 -26.42
N CYS A 182 13.20 23.92 -25.93
CA CYS A 182 11.76 23.78 -25.76
C CYS A 182 11.04 23.57 -27.09
N ASP A 183 11.40 24.32 -28.13
CA ASP A 183 10.82 24.23 -29.47
C ASP A 183 11.13 22.87 -30.12
N LEU A 184 12.35 22.35 -29.95
CA LEU A 184 12.72 21.02 -30.44
C LEU A 184 11.92 19.91 -29.74
N LEU A 185 11.70 20.02 -28.43
CA LEU A 185 10.87 19.06 -27.69
C LEU A 185 9.41 19.15 -28.13
N LEU A 186 8.89 20.36 -28.36
CA LEU A 186 7.52 20.58 -28.84
C LEU A 186 7.33 20.08 -30.27
N GLU A 187 8.26 20.37 -31.17
CA GLU A 187 8.29 19.87 -32.55
C GLU A 187 8.23 18.35 -32.57
N GLN A 188 9.10 17.70 -31.80
CA GLN A 188 9.11 16.25 -31.70
C GLN A 188 7.76 15.75 -31.15
N ARG A 189 7.30 16.28 -30.00
CA ARG A 189 6.03 15.87 -29.36
C ARG A 189 4.83 15.98 -30.30
N GLU A 190 4.72 17.07 -31.05
CA GLU A 190 3.61 17.24 -31.98
C GLU A 190 3.71 16.27 -33.17
N SER A 191 4.92 15.97 -33.65
CA SER A 191 5.16 15.02 -34.75
C SER A 191 4.71 13.58 -34.45
N TYR A 192 4.67 13.17 -33.18
CA TYR A 192 4.34 11.79 -32.76
C TYR A 192 3.11 11.69 -31.87
N ARG A 193 2.37 12.79 -31.68
CA ARG A 193 1.26 12.88 -30.72
C ARG A 193 0.22 11.76 -30.90
N VAL A 194 -0.09 11.40 -32.15
CA VAL A 194 -1.10 10.36 -32.45
C VAL A 194 -0.60 8.97 -32.07
N GLU A 195 0.62 8.62 -32.46
CA GLU A 195 1.28 7.36 -32.11
C GLU A 195 1.44 7.21 -30.60
N TYR A 196 1.84 8.29 -29.91
CA TYR A 196 1.94 8.33 -28.46
C TYR A 196 0.63 7.98 -27.78
N HIS A 197 -0.46 8.65 -28.16
CA HIS A 197 -1.77 8.37 -27.56
C HIS A 197 -2.21 6.93 -27.78
N ARG A 198 -1.92 6.35 -28.97
CA ARG A 198 -2.20 4.92 -29.24
C ARG A 198 -1.36 4.01 -28.36
N ALA A 199 -0.05 4.27 -28.21
CA ALA A 199 0.84 3.47 -27.38
C ALA A 199 0.47 3.55 -25.90
N ARG A 200 0.16 4.75 -25.40
CA ARG A 200 -0.36 4.98 -24.04
C ARG A 200 -1.64 4.21 -23.79
N GLN A 201 -2.63 4.30 -24.69
CA GLN A 201 -3.88 3.53 -24.57
C GLN A 201 -3.64 2.02 -24.57
N LYS A 202 -2.75 1.52 -25.43
CA LYS A 202 -2.37 0.10 -25.50
C LYS A 202 -1.72 -0.35 -24.20
N PHE A 203 -0.77 0.43 -23.67
CA PHE A 203 -0.09 0.15 -22.42
C PHE A 203 -1.04 0.20 -21.23
N GLU A 204 -1.87 1.24 -21.10
CA GLU A 204 -2.88 1.34 -20.04
C GLU A 204 -3.87 0.17 -20.11
N ALA A 205 -4.29 -0.25 -21.31
CA ALA A 205 -5.13 -1.43 -21.49
C ALA A 205 -4.40 -2.73 -21.11
N GLU A 206 -3.09 -2.85 -21.38
CA GLU A 206 -2.29 -3.99 -20.96
C GLU A 206 -2.07 -4.00 -19.44
N GLN A 207 -1.73 -2.87 -18.82
CA GLN A 207 -1.58 -2.78 -17.37
C GLN A 207 -2.89 -3.04 -16.65
N ARG A 208 -4.01 -2.50 -17.14
CA ARG A 208 -5.34 -2.87 -16.64
C ARG A 208 -5.54 -4.39 -16.77
N ARG A 209 -5.27 -4.97 -17.94
CA ARG A 209 -5.35 -6.42 -18.13
C ARG A 209 -4.47 -7.18 -17.14
N ARG A 210 -3.21 -6.78 -16.91
CA ARG A 210 -2.27 -7.41 -15.97
C ARG A 210 -2.71 -7.28 -14.52
N PHE A 211 -3.08 -6.07 -14.11
CA PHE A 211 -3.57 -5.77 -12.77
C PHE A 211 -4.82 -6.60 -12.45
N PHE A 212 -5.72 -6.72 -13.42
CA PHE A 212 -6.89 -7.58 -13.30
C PHE A 212 -6.55 -9.07 -13.48
N SER A 213 -5.57 -9.46 -14.30
CA SER A 213 -5.25 -10.87 -14.58
C SER A 213 -4.41 -11.57 -13.50
N ASN A 214 -3.75 -10.83 -12.61
CA ASN A 214 -2.88 -11.41 -11.58
C ASN A 214 -3.69 -12.11 -10.48
N GLY A 215 -3.98 -13.41 -10.67
CA GLY A 215 -4.40 -14.38 -9.65
C GLY A 215 -5.76 -14.18 -8.99
N SER A 216 -6.17 -12.95 -8.70
CA SER A 216 -7.50 -12.59 -8.17
C SER A 216 -8.57 -13.04 -9.14
N ILE A 217 -8.50 -12.66 -10.43
CA ILE A 217 -9.54 -13.04 -11.39
C ILE A 217 -9.67 -14.56 -11.51
N GLU A 218 -8.59 -15.34 -11.45
CA GLU A 218 -8.70 -16.79 -11.54
C GLU A 218 -9.29 -17.43 -10.28
N ARG A 219 -8.94 -16.93 -9.09
CA ARG A 219 -9.57 -17.35 -7.83
C ARG A 219 -11.04 -16.96 -7.81
N ASP A 220 -11.36 -15.75 -8.24
CA ASP A 220 -12.71 -15.22 -8.33
C ASP A 220 -13.53 -16.01 -9.36
N ARG A 221 -12.95 -16.36 -10.52
CA ARG A 221 -13.59 -17.22 -11.52
C ARG A 221 -13.89 -18.62 -10.98
N ARG A 222 -12.97 -19.23 -10.22
CA ARG A 222 -13.21 -20.54 -9.59
C ARG A 222 -14.33 -20.45 -8.55
N ALA A 223 -14.32 -19.42 -7.71
CA ALA A 223 -15.38 -19.18 -6.73
C ALA A 223 -16.75 -18.97 -7.42
N VAL A 224 -16.81 -18.07 -8.40
CA VAL A 224 -18.03 -17.78 -9.18
C VAL A 224 -18.53 -19.01 -9.93
N ARG A 225 -17.65 -19.83 -10.54
CA ARG A 225 -18.07 -21.08 -11.20
C ARG A 225 -18.70 -22.07 -10.22
N ARG A 226 -18.11 -22.24 -9.03
CA ARG A 226 -18.69 -23.10 -8.00
C ARG A 226 -20.04 -22.58 -7.52
N ALA A 227 -20.12 -21.28 -7.22
CA ALA A 227 -21.36 -20.60 -6.82
C ALA A 227 -22.45 -20.72 -7.91
N ALA A 228 -22.07 -20.55 -9.18
CA ALA A 228 -23.00 -20.68 -10.31
C ALA A 228 -23.50 -22.12 -10.46
N SER A 229 -22.62 -23.11 -10.31
CA SER A 229 -23.01 -24.53 -10.37
C SER A 229 -23.95 -24.89 -9.22
N PHE A 230 -23.66 -24.44 -8.01
CA PHE A 230 -24.52 -24.65 -6.84
C PHE A 230 -25.88 -23.97 -7.01
N CYS A 231 -25.88 -22.68 -7.36
CA CYS A 231 -27.10 -21.90 -7.59
C CYS A 231 -27.94 -22.47 -8.74
N ALA A 232 -27.31 -23.01 -9.79
CA ALA A 232 -28.02 -23.64 -10.90
C ALA A 232 -28.66 -24.98 -10.49
N GLY A 233 -28.06 -25.71 -9.57
CA GLY A 233 -28.69 -26.89 -8.95
C GLY A 233 -29.94 -26.55 -8.14
N LEU A 234 -29.95 -25.38 -7.49
CA LEU A 234 -31.08 -24.91 -6.69
C LEU A 234 -32.19 -24.25 -7.51
N LEU A 235 -31.83 -23.35 -8.43
CA LEU A 235 -32.78 -22.48 -9.15
C LEU A 235 -33.04 -22.89 -10.60
N GLY A 236 -32.23 -23.80 -11.12
CA GLY A 236 -32.17 -24.13 -12.54
C GLY A 236 -31.23 -23.18 -13.32
N PRO A 237 -30.55 -23.69 -14.37
CA PRO A 237 -29.56 -22.92 -15.13
C PRO A 237 -30.15 -21.71 -15.85
N ALA A 238 -31.42 -21.76 -16.25
CA ALA A 238 -32.09 -20.65 -16.94
C ALA A 238 -32.21 -19.40 -16.06
N LYS A 239 -32.62 -19.57 -14.79
CA LYS A 239 -32.73 -18.45 -13.83
C LYS A 239 -31.36 -17.88 -13.50
N VAL A 240 -30.36 -18.72 -13.26
CA VAL A 240 -28.97 -18.27 -13.02
C VAL A 240 -28.42 -17.50 -14.22
N GLY A 241 -28.72 -17.96 -15.44
CA GLY A 241 -28.35 -17.26 -16.67
C GLY A 241 -29.02 -15.89 -16.80
N ALA A 242 -30.31 -15.79 -16.48
CA ALA A 242 -31.05 -14.53 -16.44
C ALA A 242 -30.44 -13.54 -15.43
N PHE A 243 -30.19 -14.01 -14.21
CA PHE A 243 -29.55 -13.20 -13.17
C PHE A 243 -28.14 -12.74 -13.58
N ALA A 244 -27.34 -13.60 -14.21
CA ALA A 244 -26.01 -13.24 -14.70
C ALA A 244 -26.05 -12.13 -15.77
N ARG A 245 -27.12 -12.08 -16.59
CA ARG A 245 -27.35 -10.97 -17.55
C ARG A 245 -27.82 -9.69 -16.84
N GLY A 246 -28.31 -9.78 -15.61
CA GLY A 246 -28.80 -8.68 -14.80
C GLY A 246 -30.31 -8.56 -14.76
N GLU A 247 -31.02 -9.60 -15.19
CA GLU A 247 -32.46 -9.71 -15.01
C GLU A 247 -32.77 -9.99 -13.52
N ALA A 248 -33.90 -9.49 -13.03
CA ALA A 248 -34.34 -9.74 -11.67
C ALA A 248 -34.98 -11.12 -11.55
N ILE A 249 -34.77 -11.79 -10.41
CA ILE A 249 -35.46 -13.04 -10.05
C ILE A 249 -36.40 -12.74 -8.88
N THR A 250 -37.66 -13.13 -9.04
CA THR A 250 -38.67 -13.02 -7.97
C THR A 250 -38.87 -14.35 -7.27
N PHE A 251 -38.79 -14.34 -5.95
CA PHE A 251 -39.12 -15.45 -5.06
C PHE A 251 -40.43 -15.14 -4.34
N ALA A 252 -41.46 -15.96 -4.53
CA ALA A 252 -42.74 -15.82 -3.85
C ALA A 252 -42.63 -16.40 -2.43
N GLY A 253 -42.64 -15.55 -1.40
CA GLY A 253 -42.79 -15.97 0.00
C GLY A 253 -44.25 -16.08 0.41
N ARG A 254 -44.52 -16.38 1.68
CA ARG A 254 -45.86 -16.44 2.28
C ARG A 254 -46.43 -15.05 2.49
N ASP A 255 -45.66 -14.15 3.11
CA ASP A 255 -46.15 -12.80 3.45
C ASP A 255 -45.73 -11.74 2.43
N VAL A 256 -44.55 -11.89 1.83
CA VAL A 256 -44.00 -10.97 0.84
C VAL A 256 -43.28 -11.74 -0.25
N SER A 257 -43.21 -11.16 -1.45
CA SER A 257 -42.30 -11.58 -2.51
C SER A 257 -40.96 -10.84 -2.40
N ILE A 258 -39.87 -11.53 -2.70
CA ILE A 258 -38.51 -10.94 -2.73
C ILE A 258 -38.00 -10.92 -4.17
N GLU A 259 -37.80 -9.74 -4.72
CA GLU A 259 -37.17 -9.55 -6.04
C GLU A 259 -35.68 -9.26 -5.85
N VAL A 260 -34.83 -10.06 -6.50
CA VAL A 260 -33.37 -9.97 -6.40
C VAL A 260 -32.75 -9.73 -7.77
N ALA A 261 -32.01 -8.64 -7.92
CA ALA A 261 -31.21 -8.34 -9.11
C ALA A 261 -29.74 -8.14 -8.73
N ARG A 262 -28.82 -8.24 -9.70
CA ARG A 262 -27.42 -7.88 -9.45
C ARG A 262 -27.27 -6.36 -9.44
N ALA A 263 -26.67 -5.81 -8.41
CA ALA A 263 -26.33 -4.38 -8.38
C ALA A 263 -24.97 -4.10 -9.05
N ARG A 264 -24.07 -5.10 -9.07
CA ARG A 264 -22.69 -5.01 -9.57
C ARG A 264 -22.31 -6.26 -10.39
N SER A 265 -21.00 -6.53 -10.52
CA SER A 265 -20.50 -7.77 -11.11
C SER A 265 -20.93 -8.98 -10.30
N ILE A 266 -21.13 -10.14 -10.95
CA ILE A 266 -21.46 -11.41 -10.30
C ILE A 266 -20.35 -11.91 -9.34
N ALA A 267 -19.12 -11.45 -9.58
CA ALA A 267 -17.96 -11.71 -8.73
C ALA A 267 -17.86 -10.74 -7.54
N THR A 268 -18.77 -9.76 -7.43
CA THR A 268 -18.76 -8.84 -6.29
C THR A 268 -19.07 -9.63 -5.03
N VAL A 269 -18.26 -9.39 -4.01
CA VAL A 269 -18.33 -10.05 -2.71
C VAL A 269 -18.82 -9.04 -1.67
N GLY A 270 -19.69 -9.49 -0.76
CA GLY A 270 -20.11 -8.67 0.38
C GLY A 270 -21.29 -7.73 0.09
N HIS A 271 -21.31 -6.62 0.82
CA HIS A 271 -22.40 -5.65 0.80
C HIS A 271 -22.60 -4.99 -0.57
N GLY A 272 -23.85 -4.89 -1.01
CA GLY A 272 -24.21 -4.23 -2.28
C GLY A 272 -23.88 -5.04 -3.53
N ALA A 273 -23.63 -6.34 -3.40
CA ALA A 273 -23.56 -7.25 -4.54
C ALA A 273 -24.94 -7.42 -5.21
N LEU A 274 -26.00 -7.43 -4.40
CA LEU A 274 -27.39 -7.58 -4.81
C LEU A 274 -28.20 -6.29 -4.59
N GLU A 275 -29.19 -6.08 -5.45
CA GLU A 275 -30.33 -5.21 -5.18
C GLU A 275 -31.51 -6.12 -4.78
N VAL A 276 -31.94 -6.04 -3.51
CA VAL A 276 -33.03 -6.84 -2.97
C VAL A 276 -34.23 -5.93 -2.68
N LYS A 277 -35.38 -6.24 -3.25
CA LYS A 277 -36.64 -5.52 -3.06
C LYS A 277 -37.67 -6.41 -2.41
N LEU A 278 -38.40 -5.87 -1.44
CA LEU A 278 -39.61 -6.48 -0.91
C LEU A 278 -40.80 -5.99 -1.72
N CYS A 279 -41.63 -6.93 -2.14
CA CYS A 279 -42.87 -6.68 -2.84
C CYS A 279 -44.01 -7.35 -2.07
N ALA A 280 -45.19 -6.74 -2.05
CA ALA A 280 -46.40 -7.43 -1.63
C ALA A 280 -46.76 -8.52 -2.66
N GLN A 281 -47.72 -9.38 -2.32
CA GLN A 281 -48.12 -10.50 -3.19
C GLN A 281 -48.72 -10.05 -4.53
N ASP A 282 -49.21 -8.82 -4.62
CA ASP A 282 -49.70 -8.19 -5.85
C ASP A 282 -48.58 -7.55 -6.71
N GLY A 283 -47.32 -7.64 -6.27
CA GLY A 283 -46.16 -7.02 -6.90
C GLY A 283 -45.87 -5.58 -6.46
N THR A 284 -46.68 -4.98 -5.59
CA THR A 284 -46.46 -3.62 -5.09
C THR A 284 -45.16 -3.55 -4.29
N ARG A 285 -44.22 -2.69 -4.70
CA ARG A 285 -42.95 -2.52 -3.98
C ARG A 285 -43.16 -1.90 -2.60
N LEU A 286 -42.63 -2.56 -1.57
CA LEU A 286 -42.73 -2.18 -0.17
C LEU A 286 -41.47 -1.44 0.31
N ALA A 287 -40.29 -2.02 0.09
CA ALA A 287 -39.01 -1.45 0.52
C ALA A 287 -37.85 -2.08 -0.26
N ASN A 288 -36.65 -1.52 -0.11
CA ASN A 288 -35.42 -2.27 -0.37
C ASN A 288 -34.87 -2.84 0.93
N VAL A 289 -34.19 -3.97 0.82
CA VAL A 289 -33.47 -4.59 1.94
C VAL A 289 -32.01 -4.65 1.59
N CYS A 290 -31.16 -4.21 2.51
CA CYS A 290 -29.75 -4.53 2.42
C CYS A 290 -29.42 -5.69 3.33
N VAL A 291 -29.12 -6.83 2.72
CA VAL A 291 -28.72 -8.05 3.43
C VAL A 291 -27.20 -8.14 3.39
N PHE A 292 -26.58 -8.24 4.55
CA PHE A 292 -25.13 -8.34 4.64
C PHE A 292 -24.71 -9.81 4.69
N PHE A 293 -23.96 -10.25 3.68
CA PHE A 293 -23.31 -11.55 3.67
C PHE A 293 -21.80 -11.35 3.63
N ASP A 294 -21.12 -11.52 4.75
CA ASP A 294 -19.67 -11.29 4.78
C ASP A 294 -18.96 -12.23 3.80
N LYS A 295 -18.04 -11.66 3.03
CA LYS A 295 -17.18 -12.39 2.07
C LYS A 295 -17.91 -13.37 1.13
N THR A 296 -19.20 -13.15 0.88
CA THR A 296 -20.03 -14.06 0.07
C THR A 296 -20.26 -13.48 -1.33
N PRO A 297 -19.99 -14.23 -2.43
CA PRO A 297 -20.29 -13.81 -3.80
C PRO A 297 -21.80 -13.62 -4.06
N ALA A 298 -22.15 -12.75 -5.01
CA ALA A 298 -23.54 -12.45 -5.37
C ALA A 298 -24.43 -13.70 -5.61
N LEU A 299 -23.90 -14.74 -6.26
CA LEU A 299 -24.64 -15.97 -6.54
C LEU A 299 -24.93 -16.81 -5.29
N ASP A 300 -24.01 -16.85 -4.34
CA ASP A 300 -24.22 -17.56 -3.07
C ASP A 300 -25.22 -16.80 -2.20
N GLN A 301 -25.19 -15.45 -2.23
CA GLN A 301 -26.23 -14.62 -1.59
C GLN A 301 -27.61 -14.86 -2.20
N LEU A 302 -27.70 -14.96 -3.53
CA LEU A 302 -28.94 -15.29 -4.24
C LEU A 302 -29.46 -16.68 -3.85
N ALA A 303 -28.57 -17.67 -3.77
CA ALA A 303 -28.92 -19.02 -3.34
C ALA A 303 -29.40 -19.04 -1.88
N ALA A 304 -28.75 -18.28 -0.98
CA ALA A 304 -29.18 -18.15 0.41
C ALA A 304 -30.59 -17.55 0.51
N ILE A 305 -30.87 -16.47 -0.20
CA ILE A 305 -32.22 -15.86 -0.25
C ILE A 305 -33.25 -16.87 -0.77
N ALA A 306 -32.92 -17.58 -1.84
CA ALA A 306 -33.81 -18.60 -2.40
C ALA A 306 -34.13 -19.73 -1.41
N MET A 307 -33.13 -20.20 -0.65
CA MET A 307 -33.31 -21.24 0.37
C MET A 307 -34.20 -20.75 1.53
N HIS A 308 -33.98 -19.54 2.05
CA HIS A 308 -34.84 -18.98 3.11
C HIS A 308 -36.28 -18.81 2.64
N VAL A 309 -36.50 -18.24 1.45
CA VAL A 309 -37.88 -18.07 0.91
C VAL A 309 -38.52 -19.43 0.62
N GLY A 310 -37.78 -20.39 0.06
CA GLY A 310 -38.27 -21.75 -0.18
C GLY A 310 -38.63 -22.51 1.09
N ALA A 311 -37.98 -22.21 2.21
CA ALA A 311 -38.31 -22.74 3.54
C ALA A 311 -39.51 -22.01 4.20
N GLY A 312 -40.01 -20.92 3.61
CA GLY A 312 -41.01 -20.04 4.23
C GLY A 312 -40.46 -19.22 5.40
N ASP A 313 -39.16 -18.91 5.37
CA ASP A 313 -38.42 -18.13 6.35
C ASP A 313 -37.95 -16.77 5.76
N GLU A 314 -38.78 -16.15 4.93
CA GLU A 314 -38.51 -14.80 4.42
C GLU A 314 -38.45 -13.75 5.55
N SER A 315 -39.07 -14.04 6.70
CA SER A 315 -39.05 -13.15 7.87
C SER A 315 -37.64 -12.94 8.43
N ALA A 316 -36.78 -13.97 8.41
CA ALA A 316 -35.39 -13.87 8.85
C ALA A 316 -34.59 -12.89 7.98
N ILE A 317 -34.82 -12.87 6.66
CA ILE A 317 -34.18 -11.91 5.74
C ILE A 317 -34.56 -10.47 6.11
N ILE A 318 -35.83 -10.23 6.44
CA ILE A 318 -36.36 -8.90 6.78
C ILE A 318 -35.87 -8.44 8.16
N GLN A 319 -35.77 -9.37 9.12
CA GLN A 319 -35.30 -9.08 10.48
C GLN A 319 -33.79 -8.79 10.53
N THR A 320 -33.00 -9.50 9.73
CA THR A 320 -31.54 -9.31 9.68
C THR A 320 -31.12 -8.17 8.74
N GLY A 321 -31.92 -7.91 7.70
CA GLY A 321 -31.65 -6.86 6.74
C GLY A 321 -31.94 -5.45 7.26
N ASN A 322 -31.21 -4.49 6.70
CA ASN A 322 -31.47 -3.06 6.91
C ASN A 322 -32.45 -2.58 5.84
N LEU A 323 -33.63 -2.12 6.26
CA LEU A 323 -34.63 -1.58 5.35
C LEU A 323 -34.27 -0.15 4.93
N PHE A 324 -34.41 0.14 3.64
CA PHE A 324 -34.21 1.48 3.10
C PHE A 324 -35.14 1.74 1.92
N ASN A 325 -35.34 3.01 1.56
CA ASN A 325 -36.32 3.41 0.53
C ASN A 325 -37.71 2.79 0.77
N VAL A 326 -38.20 2.82 2.00
CA VAL A 326 -39.53 2.30 2.35
C VAL A 326 -40.60 3.15 1.68
N THR A 327 -41.49 2.51 0.93
CA THR A 327 -42.61 3.19 0.25
C THR A 327 -43.76 3.44 1.24
N ALA A 328 -44.74 4.27 0.85
CA ALA A 328 -45.95 4.46 1.67
C ALA A 328 -46.70 3.14 1.92
N ALA A 329 -46.79 2.28 0.89
CA ALA A 329 -47.36 0.94 1.01
C ALA A 329 -46.52 0.07 1.96
N GLY A 330 -45.19 0.12 1.87
CA GLY A 330 -44.30 -0.59 2.79
C GLY A 330 -44.50 -0.18 4.23
N ALA A 331 -44.60 1.11 4.53
CA ALA A 331 -44.82 1.60 5.90
C ALA A 331 -46.14 1.10 6.51
N GLN A 332 -47.14 0.79 5.68
CA GLN A 332 -48.43 0.26 6.11
C GLN A 332 -48.46 -1.28 6.15
N HIS A 333 -47.57 -1.96 5.42
CA HIS A 333 -47.54 -3.41 5.34
C HIS A 333 -47.18 -4.05 6.69
N PRO A 334 -47.92 -5.06 7.19
CA PRO A 334 -47.74 -5.59 8.55
C PRO A 334 -46.29 -6.02 8.87
N VAL A 335 -45.64 -6.73 7.95
CA VAL A 335 -44.27 -7.24 8.12
C VAL A 335 -43.23 -6.12 8.17
N VAL A 336 -43.32 -5.15 7.26
CA VAL A 336 -42.37 -4.02 7.21
C VAL A 336 -42.60 -3.10 8.40
N ARG A 337 -43.86 -2.83 8.77
CA ARG A 337 -44.21 -2.04 9.95
C ARG A 337 -43.67 -2.66 11.25
N ALA A 338 -43.78 -3.98 11.40
CA ALA A 338 -43.23 -4.70 12.55
C ALA A 338 -41.70 -4.53 12.63
N ARG A 339 -41.00 -4.62 11.50
CA ARG A 339 -39.54 -4.41 11.45
C ARG A 339 -39.16 -2.96 11.77
N LEU A 340 -39.86 -1.98 11.21
CA LEU A 340 -39.61 -0.56 11.47
C LEU A 340 -39.75 -0.20 12.96
N ALA A 341 -40.69 -0.83 13.66
CA ALA A 341 -40.87 -0.63 15.10
C ALA A 341 -39.68 -1.12 15.94
N GLN A 342 -38.86 -2.04 15.41
CA GLN A 342 -37.67 -2.59 16.06
C GLN A 342 -36.38 -1.86 15.69
N MET A 343 -36.39 -1.06 14.61
CA MET A 343 -35.21 -0.31 14.18
C MET A 343 -34.96 0.90 15.12
N PRO A 344 -33.70 1.24 15.42
CA PRO A 344 -33.40 2.46 16.16
C PRO A 344 -33.98 3.68 15.44
N LYS A 345 -34.64 4.59 16.16
CA LYS A 345 -35.30 5.79 15.59
C LYS A 345 -34.34 6.69 14.79
N THR A 346 -33.03 6.53 14.95
CA THR A 346 -31.98 7.33 14.32
C THR A 346 -31.74 7.03 12.83
N GLU A 347 -32.30 5.96 12.25
CA GLU A 347 -31.95 5.52 10.88
C GLU A 347 -33.04 5.71 9.81
N LEU A 348 -34.20 6.25 10.15
CA LEU A 348 -35.32 6.37 9.21
C LEU A 348 -35.38 7.74 8.54
N ASP A 349 -34.42 7.99 7.64
CA ASP A 349 -34.56 9.03 6.62
C ASP A 349 -35.63 8.59 5.61
N VAL A 350 -36.89 8.91 5.87
CA VAL A 350 -37.94 8.90 4.84
C VAL A 350 -37.72 10.16 4.00
N PRO A 351 -37.18 10.07 2.77
CA PRO A 351 -36.91 11.26 2.00
C PRO A 351 -38.26 11.88 1.62
N ALA A 352 -38.49 13.13 2.00
CA ALA A 352 -39.61 13.88 1.48
C ALA A 352 -39.55 13.86 -0.06
N PRO A 353 -40.66 13.59 -0.77
CA PRO A 353 -40.67 13.53 -2.23
C PRO A 353 -40.43 14.94 -2.80
N GLY A 354 -39.17 15.26 -3.09
CA GLY A 354 -38.81 16.55 -3.68
C GLY A 354 -37.33 16.89 -3.54
N ARG A 355 -36.59 16.75 -4.66
CA ARG A 355 -35.17 17.13 -4.83
C ARG A 355 -34.18 16.43 -3.89
N ARG A 356 -33.63 15.31 -4.36
CA ARG A 356 -32.28 14.88 -3.95
C ARG A 356 -31.29 15.98 -4.33
N ARG A 357 -30.97 16.90 -3.41
CA ARG A 357 -29.64 17.54 -3.45
C ARG A 357 -28.67 16.37 -3.43
N ARG A 358 -27.84 16.21 -4.48
CA ARG A 358 -26.68 15.31 -4.37
C ARG A 358 -25.90 15.85 -3.19
N SER A 359 -25.99 15.19 -2.03
CA SER A 359 -24.99 15.38 -0.99
C SER A 359 -23.66 15.16 -1.69
N PHE A 360 -22.73 16.10 -1.51
CA PHE A 360 -21.37 15.91 -1.97
C PHE A 360 -20.90 14.55 -1.47
N SER A 361 -20.29 13.76 -2.37
CA SER A 361 -19.74 12.49 -1.93
C SER A 361 -18.70 12.76 -0.83
N GLU A 362 -18.51 11.81 0.08
CA GLU A 362 -17.45 11.92 1.11
C GLU A 362 -16.09 12.29 0.49
N TYR A 363 -15.80 11.75 -0.69
CA TYR A 363 -14.63 12.10 -1.48
C TYR A 363 -14.60 13.58 -1.91
N ASP A 364 -15.72 14.16 -2.33
CA ASP A 364 -15.79 15.56 -2.72
C ASP A 364 -15.58 16.49 -1.51
N LYS A 365 -16.15 16.14 -0.35
CA LYS A 365 -15.95 16.89 0.90
C LYS A 365 -14.49 16.85 1.33
N GLN A 366 -13.87 15.66 1.35
CA GLN A 366 -12.46 15.48 1.65
C GLN A 366 -11.59 16.31 0.71
N LYS A 367 -11.84 16.23 -0.60
CA LYS A 367 -11.08 16.97 -1.62
C LYS A 367 -11.23 18.48 -1.47
N ALA A 368 -12.42 18.95 -1.08
CA ALA A 368 -12.64 20.37 -0.81
C ALA A 368 -11.87 20.84 0.43
N ALA A 369 -11.90 20.08 1.54
CA ALA A 369 -11.15 20.40 2.75
C ALA A 369 -9.64 20.39 2.49
N LEU A 370 -9.16 19.41 1.74
CA LEU A 370 -7.76 19.30 1.37
C LEU A 370 -7.30 20.48 0.52
N ARG A 371 -8.08 20.90 -0.48
CA ARG A 371 -7.78 22.09 -1.31
C ARG A 371 -7.66 23.36 -0.48
N ARG A 372 -8.55 23.55 0.52
CA ARG A 372 -8.46 24.70 1.44
C ARG A 372 -7.15 24.66 2.22
N TYR A 373 -6.84 23.51 2.85
CA TYR A 373 -5.61 23.33 3.61
C TYR A 373 -4.34 23.53 2.76
N THR A 374 -4.30 22.96 1.55
CA THR A 374 -3.17 23.14 0.64
C THR A 374 -3.02 24.61 0.26
N ALA A 375 -4.12 25.30 -0.10
CA ALA A 375 -4.06 26.73 -0.41
C ALA A 375 -3.50 27.57 0.74
N ASP A 376 -3.84 27.23 1.99
CA ASP A 376 -3.39 27.95 3.18
C ASP A 376 -1.93 27.65 3.58
N THR A 377 -1.37 26.51 3.14
CA THR A 377 -0.07 26.02 3.64
C THR A 377 0.99 25.78 2.58
N ILE A 378 0.66 25.83 1.29
CA ILE A 378 1.56 25.41 0.21
C ILE A 378 2.89 26.18 0.21
N ASP A 379 2.88 27.48 0.52
CA ASP A 379 4.09 28.29 0.59
C ASP A 379 5.05 27.81 1.69
N LEU A 380 4.49 27.38 2.85
CA LEU A 380 5.26 26.84 3.97
C LEU A 380 5.89 25.48 3.61
N TYR A 381 5.15 24.65 2.88
CA TYR A 381 5.70 23.39 2.36
C TYR A 381 6.77 23.63 1.30
N ALA A 382 6.54 24.55 0.36
CA ALA A 382 7.50 24.91 -0.66
C ALA A 382 8.79 25.51 -0.05
N GLU A 383 8.67 26.31 1.00
CA GLU A 383 9.82 26.78 1.78
C GLU A 383 10.54 25.60 2.47
N ALA A 384 9.81 24.72 3.15
CA ALA A 384 10.40 23.57 3.84
C ALA A 384 11.12 22.60 2.89
N VAL A 385 10.54 22.34 1.72
CA VAL A 385 11.14 21.54 0.64
C VAL A 385 12.40 22.22 0.13
N ARG A 386 12.35 23.52 -0.22
CA ARG A 386 13.52 24.29 -0.67
C ARG A 386 14.64 24.32 0.37
N ALA A 387 14.31 24.52 1.65
CA ALA A 387 15.27 24.45 2.74
C ALA A 387 15.93 23.06 2.84
N GLY A 388 15.18 22.02 2.52
CA GLY A 388 15.68 20.65 2.41
C GLY A 388 16.70 20.44 1.28
N LEU A 389 16.74 21.29 0.25
CA LEU A 389 17.70 21.21 -0.87
C LEU A 389 19.03 21.91 -0.59
N GLY A 390 19.11 22.70 0.49
CA GLY A 390 20.37 23.32 0.90
C GLY A 390 21.44 22.25 1.16
N PRO A 391 22.74 22.56 0.94
CA PRO A 391 23.79 21.67 1.40
C PRO A 391 23.53 21.41 2.88
N ARG A 392 23.40 20.13 3.26
CA ARG A 392 23.39 19.77 4.67
C ARG A 392 24.67 20.36 5.21
N ARG A 393 24.58 21.40 6.05
CA ARG A 393 25.69 21.79 6.91
C ARG A 393 26.07 20.49 7.61
N GLN A 394 27.15 19.86 7.18
CA GLN A 394 27.76 18.79 7.97
C GLN A 394 27.96 19.46 9.32
N ALA A 395 27.22 18.99 10.32
CA ALA A 395 27.32 19.56 11.65
C ALA A 395 28.75 19.32 12.10
N VAL A 396 29.61 20.32 11.92
CA VAL A 396 30.96 20.37 12.48
C VAL A 396 30.74 20.51 13.97
N GLY A 397 30.81 19.39 14.67
CA GLY A 397 30.36 19.28 16.06
C GLY A 397 29.44 18.09 16.20
N SER A 398 30.04 16.95 16.52
CA SER A 398 29.37 15.75 17.01
C SER A 398 28.58 16.07 18.29
N VAL A 399 27.36 16.56 18.12
CA VAL A 399 26.32 16.36 19.13
C VAL A 399 26.05 14.85 19.12
N PRO A 400 26.15 14.15 20.26
CA PRO A 400 25.88 12.71 20.31
C PRO A 400 24.50 12.47 19.71
N ARG A 401 24.42 11.56 18.73
CA ARG A 401 23.12 11.09 18.26
C ARG A 401 22.34 10.60 19.48
N PRO A 402 21.08 11.02 19.68
CA PRO A 402 20.27 10.48 20.76
C PRO A 402 20.20 8.97 20.59
N ASP A 403 20.39 8.27 21.70
CA ASP A 403 20.39 6.82 21.81
C ASP A 403 19.22 6.20 21.01
N PRO A 404 19.50 5.33 20.02
CA PRO A 404 18.47 4.68 19.22
C PRO A 404 17.49 3.82 20.06
N SER A 405 17.81 3.52 21.32
CA SER A 405 16.93 2.81 22.26
C SER A 405 15.63 3.57 22.62
N ARG A 406 15.51 4.87 22.30
CA ARG A 406 14.32 5.70 22.62
C ARG A 406 13.36 5.99 21.47
N ARG A 407 13.53 5.38 20.29
CA ARG A 407 12.52 5.47 19.23
C ARG A 407 11.36 4.50 19.51
N ARG A 408 10.19 5.04 19.86
CA ARG A 408 8.91 4.31 19.73
C ARG A 408 8.77 3.88 18.27
N GLN A 409 8.74 2.56 18.03
CA GLN A 409 8.41 2.01 16.73
C GLN A 409 6.90 2.22 16.45
N PRO A 410 6.51 2.42 15.18
CA PRO A 410 5.10 2.54 14.82
C PRO A 410 4.45 1.15 14.79
N GLU A 411 3.39 1.00 15.58
CA GLU A 411 2.56 -0.19 15.71
C GLU A 411 2.04 -0.70 14.35
N GLY A 412 2.17 -2.02 14.16
CA GLY A 412 1.84 -2.74 12.94
C GLY A 412 0.35 -2.80 12.63
N ASN A 413 0.02 -2.83 11.35
CA ASN A 413 -1.29 -3.21 10.84
C ASN A 413 -1.11 -4.28 9.75
N GLU A 414 -1.78 -5.42 9.94
CA GLU A 414 -1.70 -6.58 9.05
C GLU A 414 -2.40 -6.33 7.71
N ALA A 415 -1.70 -6.61 6.60
CA ALA A 415 -2.33 -6.89 5.32
C ALA A 415 -1.46 -7.79 4.42
N GLY A 416 -1.90 -9.03 4.24
CA GLY A 416 -1.76 -9.77 2.97
C GLY A 416 -0.46 -10.53 2.72
N SER A 417 -0.38 -11.78 3.20
CA SER A 417 0.25 -12.96 2.55
C SER A 417 1.32 -12.69 1.46
N MET A 418 2.44 -12.05 1.83
CA MET A 418 3.68 -11.99 1.05
C MET A 418 4.94 -12.37 1.86
N ASN A 419 4.77 -13.00 3.03
CA ASN A 419 5.86 -13.40 3.91
C ASN A 419 6.19 -14.90 3.75
N ALA A 420 6.69 -15.32 2.59
CA ALA A 420 7.61 -16.44 2.63
C ALA A 420 8.96 -15.84 3.07
N PRO A 421 9.46 -16.11 4.30
CA PRO A 421 10.79 -15.64 4.69
C PRO A 421 11.81 -16.10 3.65
N TYR A 422 12.77 -15.25 3.31
CA TYR A 422 13.86 -15.62 2.40
C TYR A 422 14.52 -16.90 2.88
N THR A 423 14.77 -17.84 1.97
CA THR A 423 15.55 -19.04 2.31
C THR A 423 16.99 -18.63 2.64
N GLN A 424 17.71 -19.46 3.40
CA GLN A 424 19.13 -19.26 3.70
C GLN A 424 19.94 -19.03 2.41
N GLU A 425 19.71 -19.84 1.39
CA GLU A 425 20.35 -19.70 0.07
C GLU A 425 20.07 -18.33 -0.58
N GLN A 426 18.83 -17.83 -0.49
CA GLN A 426 18.45 -16.54 -1.04
C GLN A 426 19.13 -15.38 -0.29
N LEU A 427 19.25 -15.47 1.04
CA LEU A 427 19.95 -14.48 1.86
C LEU A 427 21.45 -14.46 1.53
N LEU A 428 22.09 -15.63 1.41
CA LEU A 428 23.50 -15.76 1.05
C LEU A 428 23.78 -15.28 -0.37
N ALA A 429 22.98 -15.68 -1.37
CA ALA A 429 23.12 -15.22 -2.75
C ALA A 429 22.95 -13.69 -2.87
N ARG A 430 22.09 -13.10 -2.02
CA ARG A 430 21.93 -11.65 -1.95
C ARG A 430 23.14 -10.97 -1.31
N ALA A 431 23.70 -11.55 -0.25
CA ALA A 431 24.93 -11.04 0.36
C ALA A 431 26.10 -11.04 -0.63
N GLU A 432 26.32 -12.15 -1.36
CA GLU A 432 27.34 -12.23 -2.42
C GLU A 432 27.13 -11.19 -3.53
N THR A 433 25.86 -10.88 -3.83
CA THR A 433 25.52 -9.82 -4.78
C THR A 433 25.88 -8.45 -4.23
N MET A 434 25.61 -8.18 -2.95
CA MET A 434 26.04 -6.92 -2.30
C MET A 434 27.56 -6.80 -2.27
N ASP A 435 28.30 -7.87 -1.99
CA ASP A 435 29.78 -7.87 -2.01
C ASP A 435 30.34 -7.53 -3.40
N ARG A 436 29.78 -8.13 -4.47
CA ARG A 436 30.17 -7.79 -5.86
C ARG A 436 29.89 -6.34 -6.21
N ILE A 437 28.79 -5.78 -5.71
CA ILE A 437 28.48 -4.36 -5.91
C ILE A 437 29.46 -3.51 -5.10
N ALA A 438 29.73 -3.84 -3.83
CA ALA A 438 30.68 -3.13 -3.00
C ALA A 438 32.06 -3.04 -3.66
N GLU A 439 32.57 -4.15 -4.21
CA GLU A 439 33.85 -4.20 -4.93
C GLU A 439 33.85 -3.31 -6.18
N ARG A 440 32.76 -3.30 -6.95
CA ARG A 440 32.61 -2.39 -8.11
C ARG A 440 32.65 -0.91 -7.70
N TRP A 441 32.21 -0.61 -6.48
CA TRP A 441 32.13 0.75 -5.94
C TRP A 441 33.29 1.11 -5.00
N LYS A 442 34.42 0.39 -5.02
CA LYS A 442 35.59 0.68 -4.16
C LYS A 442 36.18 2.09 -4.32
N GLY A 443 35.92 2.77 -5.44
CA GLY A 443 36.26 4.19 -5.63
C GLY A 443 35.40 5.17 -4.82
N ASN A 444 34.34 4.69 -4.17
CA ASN A 444 33.47 5.43 -3.27
C ASN A 444 33.36 4.69 -1.92
N PRO A 445 34.29 4.95 -0.98
CA PRO A 445 34.44 4.13 0.22
C PRO A 445 33.20 4.14 1.13
N GLY A 446 32.48 5.25 1.24
CA GLY A 446 31.27 5.32 2.07
C GLY A 446 30.11 4.47 1.52
N TYR A 447 29.99 4.36 0.19
CA TYR A 447 28.97 3.50 -0.41
C TYR A 447 29.36 2.02 -0.36
N ALA A 448 30.64 1.70 -0.59
CA ALA A 448 31.16 0.34 -0.45
C ALA A 448 31.04 -0.19 0.99
N GLU A 449 31.32 0.63 2.00
CA GLU A 449 31.17 0.28 3.41
C GLU A 449 29.70 -0.04 3.76
N THR A 450 28.76 0.79 3.30
CA THR A 450 27.33 0.57 3.54
C THR A 450 26.87 -0.77 2.94
N LEU A 451 27.29 -1.07 1.71
CA LEU A 451 26.97 -2.35 1.06
C LEU A 451 27.62 -3.54 1.76
N GLY A 452 28.81 -3.38 2.32
CA GLY A 452 29.48 -4.38 3.15
C GLY A 452 28.73 -4.67 4.44
N MET A 453 28.19 -3.64 5.10
CA MET A 453 27.33 -3.81 6.28
C MET A 453 26.03 -4.56 5.94
N ASP A 454 25.40 -4.26 4.80
CA ASP A 454 24.21 -4.97 4.32
C ASP A 454 24.52 -6.44 4.01
N ALA A 455 25.66 -6.73 3.37
CA ALA A 455 26.11 -8.10 3.10
C ALA A 455 26.34 -8.88 4.40
N TRP A 456 26.97 -8.25 5.39
CA TRP A 456 27.18 -8.84 6.72
C TRP A 456 25.87 -9.12 7.45
N ALA A 457 24.92 -8.18 7.42
CA ALA A 457 23.60 -8.35 8.02
C ALA A 457 22.82 -9.51 7.37
N LEU A 458 22.88 -9.65 6.04
CA LEU A 458 22.26 -10.75 5.31
C LEU A 458 22.88 -12.11 5.65
N ARG A 459 24.22 -12.20 5.76
CA ARG A 459 24.91 -13.42 6.20
C ARG A 459 24.56 -13.78 7.64
N THR A 460 24.48 -12.78 8.52
CA THR A 460 24.08 -12.96 9.91
C THR A 460 22.63 -13.46 10.02
N ALA A 461 21.72 -12.88 9.24
CA ALA A 461 20.35 -13.37 9.13
C ALA A 461 20.31 -14.81 8.60
N ALA A 462 21.06 -15.12 7.53
CA ALA A 462 21.13 -16.46 6.97
C ALA A 462 21.60 -17.51 8.00
N ALA A 463 22.57 -17.14 8.84
CA ALA A 463 23.03 -17.99 9.94
C ALA A 463 21.98 -18.14 11.04
N LEU A 464 21.27 -17.07 11.41
CA LEU A 464 20.21 -17.09 12.43
C LEU A 464 18.97 -17.89 12.00
N PHE A 465 18.68 -17.96 10.70
CA PHE A 465 17.52 -18.67 10.16
C PHE A 465 17.83 -20.11 9.69
N SER A 466 19.07 -20.57 9.87
CA SER A 466 19.44 -21.97 9.63
C SER A 466 19.32 -22.76 10.93
N PRO A 467 18.55 -23.86 10.98
CA PRO A 467 18.46 -24.69 12.17
C PRO A 467 19.79 -25.43 12.39
N GLU A 468 20.60 -24.95 13.32
CA GLU A 468 21.76 -25.68 13.82
C GLU A 468 21.29 -26.81 14.74
N VAL A 469 21.60 -28.05 14.39
CA VAL A 469 21.12 -29.26 15.09
C VAL A 469 22.26 -30.18 15.56
N GLN A 470 23.50 -29.89 15.20
CA GLN A 470 24.66 -30.69 15.57
C GLN A 470 25.35 -30.13 16.81
N ASP A 471 25.60 -28.81 16.85
CA ASP A 471 26.15 -28.14 18.02
C ASP A 471 25.01 -27.62 18.92
N TRP A 472 24.83 -28.28 20.07
CA TRP A 472 23.75 -27.93 21.00
C TRP A 472 23.90 -26.53 21.59
N PHE A 473 25.12 -26.10 21.95
CA PHE A 473 25.33 -24.80 22.58
C PHE A 473 25.16 -23.67 21.57
N GLU A 474 25.76 -23.81 20.39
CA GLU A 474 25.66 -22.80 19.35
C GLU A 474 24.24 -22.73 18.78
N GLY A 475 23.60 -23.87 18.54
CA GLY A 475 22.20 -23.92 18.12
C GLY A 475 21.26 -23.28 19.13
N THR A 476 21.47 -23.52 20.44
CA THR A 476 20.69 -22.87 21.51
C THR A 476 20.85 -21.36 21.48
N ARG A 477 22.08 -20.86 21.28
CA ARG A 477 22.37 -19.42 21.21
C ARG A 477 21.72 -18.75 19.99
N LEU A 478 21.83 -19.37 18.82
CA LEU A 478 21.26 -18.86 17.56
C LEU A 478 19.73 -18.87 17.61
N GLU A 479 19.13 -20.00 18.01
CA GLU A 479 17.67 -20.16 18.11
C GLU A 479 17.08 -19.23 19.18
N ALA A 480 17.78 -18.95 20.27
CA ALA A 480 17.35 -17.93 21.24
C ALA A 480 17.26 -16.53 20.61
N GLY A 481 18.21 -16.17 19.75
CA GLY A 481 18.16 -14.92 18.98
C GLY A 481 17.01 -14.90 17.97
N HIS A 482 16.80 -16.02 17.28
CA HIS A 482 15.69 -16.19 16.34
C HIS A 482 14.32 -16.05 17.03
N GLN A 483 14.13 -16.65 18.21
CA GLN A 483 12.90 -16.51 19.00
C GLN A 483 12.65 -15.05 19.41
N VAL A 484 13.67 -14.31 19.82
CA VAL A 484 13.53 -12.87 20.14
C VAL A 484 13.09 -12.06 18.92
N ILE A 485 13.72 -12.28 17.75
CA ILE A 485 13.37 -11.58 16.51
C ILE A 485 11.92 -11.88 16.09
N ARG A 486 11.51 -13.14 16.26
CA ARG A 486 10.19 -13.61 15.83
C ARG A 486 9.06 -13.17 16.75
N TYR A 487 9.31 -13.07 18.05
CA TYR A 487 8.30 -12.82 19.08
C TYR A 487 8.52 -11.46 19.79
N ALA A 488 8.84 -10.42 19.02
CA ALA A 488 9.24 -9.08 19.50
C ALA A 488 8.36 -8.51 20.64
N ALA A 489 8.95 -7.61 21.44
CA ALA A 489 8.42 -7.07 22.69
C ALA A 489 7.04 -6.37 22.64
N GLU A 490 6.51 -6.04 21.46
CA GLU A 490 5.29 -5.24 21.29
C GLU A 490 3.98 -6.00 21.61
N HIS A 491 4.03 -7.32 21.76
CA HIS A 491 2.84 -8.15 22.04
C HIS A 491 2.61 -8.49 23.54
N ASP A 492 3.39 -7.91 24.47
CA ASP A 492 3.76 -8.67 25.68
C ASP A 492 3.65 -7.94 27.05
N ALA A 493 2.75 -6.97 27.22
CA ALA A 493 2.45 -6.43 28.56
C ALA A 493 1.65 -7.45 29.41
N GLY A 494 2.18 -7.90 30.56
CA GLY A 494 1.41 -8.64 31.59
C GLY A 494 1.66 -10.15 31.75
N LYS A 495 2.71 -10.73 31.16
CA LYS A 495 2.97 -12.19 31.19
C LYS A 495 3.71 -12.67 32.46
N THR A 496 3.47 -13.91 32.87
CA THR A 496 3.90 -14.50 34.16
C THR A 496 4.92 -15.65 34.00
N ALA A 497 5.50 -16.13 35.10
CA ALA A 497 6.38 -17.31 35.09
C ALA A 497 5.71 -18.58 34.52
N PHE A 498 4.39 -18.70 34.64
CA PHE A 498 3.64 -19.84 34.08
C PHE A 498 3.63 -19.85 32.55
N ASP A 499 3.74 -18.69 31.90
CA ASP A 499 3.77 -18.62 30.45
C ASP A 499 5.06 -19.18 29.86
N TRP A 500 6.19 -18.93 30.54
CA TRP A 500 7.47 -19.58 30.25
C TRP A 500 7.40 -21.09 30.46
N PHE A 501 6.83 -21.53 31.58
CA PHE A 501 6.64 -22.95 31.87
C PHE A 501 5.86 -23.67 30.75
N TRP A 502 4.74 -23.10 30.30
CA TRP A 502 3.92 -23.68 29.24
C TRP A 502 4.63 -23.72 27.89
N LEU A 503 5.37 -22.67 27.51
CA LEU A 503 6.17 -22.70 26.28
C LEU A 503 7.20 -23.84 26.34
N ILE A 504 7.94 -23.94 27.43
CA ILE A 504 9.00 -24.93 27.60
C ILE A 504 8.40 -26.34 27.54
N GLY A 505 7.30 -26.57 28.25
CA GLY A 505 6.58 -27.85 28.20
C GLY A 505 6.10 -28.21 26.80
N TYR A 506 5.55 -27.26 26.06
CA TYR A 506 5.09 -27.46 24.68
C TYR A 506 6.23 -27.81 23.72
N LEU A 507 7.37 -27.12 23.80
CA LEU A 507 8.53 -27.41 22.96
C LEU A 507 9.18 -28.74 23.32
N ALA A 508 9.29 -29.06 24.61
CA ALA A 508 9.79 -30.35 25.08
C ALA A 508 8.88 -31.50 24.62
N GLN A 509 7.56 -31.32 24.67
CA GLN A 509 6.59 -32.29 24.16
C GLN A 509 6.78 -32.54 22.65
N LYS A 510 7.03 -31.48 21.85
CA LYS A 510 7.34 -31.63 20.43
C LYS A 510 8.62 -32.42 20.19
N ALA A 511 9.66 -32.19 21.00
CA ALA A 511 10.91 -32.94 20.92
C ALA A 511 10.67 -34.44 21.21
N ALA A 512 9.95 -34.74 22.29
CA ALA A 512 9.61 -36.12 22.67
C ALA A 512 8.75 -36.82 21.61
N ALA A 513 7.75 -36.12 21.04
CA ALA A 513 6.90 -36.65 19.99
C ALA A 513 7.69 -36.95 18.71
N ALA A 514 8.61 -36.07 18.29
CA ALA A 514 9.47 -36.32 17.13
C ALA A 514 10.41 -37.51 17.35
N ALA A 515 10.99 -37.62 18.56
CA ALA A 515 11.83 -38.75 18.95
C ALA A 515 11.05 -40.08 18.91
N ALA A 516 9.83 -40.11 19.45
CA ALA A 516 8.96 -41.28 19.43
C ALA A 516 8.57 -41.69 18.00
N ALA A 517 8.51 -40.74 17.06
CA ALA A 517 8.24 -40.97 15.65
C ALA A 517 9.49 -41.39 14.84
N GLY A 518 10.68 -41.45 15.46
CA GLY A 518 11.95 -41.75 14.77
C GLY A 518 12.57 -40.59 13.99
N ASP A 519 12.02 -39.38 14.10
CA ASP A 519 12.53 -38.17 13.42
C ASP A 519 13.61 -37.50 14.27
N SER A 520 14.83 -38.05 14.19
CA SER A 520 15.96 -37.65 15.03
C SER A 520 16.42 -36.20 14.82
N GLU A 521 16.33 -35.68 13.60
CA GLU A 521 16.74 -34.30 13.28
C GLU A 521 15.76 -33.29 13.88
N LYS A 522 14.46 -33.55 13.74
CA LYS A 522 13.41 -32.71 14.33
C LYS A 522 13.40 -32.80 15.85
N ALA A 523 13.71 -33.95 16.42
CA ALA A 523 13.89 -34.11 17.87
C ALA A 523 15.04 -33.24 18.40
N LYS A 524 16.20 -33.25 17.72
CA LYS A 524 17.34 -32.39 18.05
C LYS A 524 16.98 -30.90 17.93
N HIS A 525 16.34 -30.50 16.83
CA HIS A 525 15.90 -29.12 16.64
C HIS A 525 14.96 -28.65 17.75
N HIS A 526 13.92 -29.42 18.11
CA HIS A 526 13.00 -29.04 19.18
C HIS A 526 13.64 -29.07 20.57
N THR A 527 14.64 -29.93 20.79
CA THR A 527 15.46 -29.91 22.03
C THR A 527 16.22 -28.58 22.14
N ILE A 528 16.80 -28.12 21.03
CA ILE A 528 17.49 -26.82 20.94
C ILE A 528 16.51 -25.65 21.13
N SER A 529 15.33 -25.68 20.47
CA SER A 529 14.30 -24.65 20.69
C SER A 529 13.83 -24.58 22.15
N THR A 530 13.77 -25.71 22.85
CA THR A 530 13.45 -25.78 24.28
C THR A 530 14.54 -25.13 25.13
N ALA A 531 15.81 -25.45 24.87
CA ALA A 531 16.95 -24.84 25.54
C ALA A 531 17.04 -23.32 25.28
N ALA A 532 16.72 -22.88 24.05
CA ALA A 532 16.66 -21.48 23.68
C ALA A 532 15.60 -20.71 24.48
N ALA A 533 14.42 -21.31 24.68
CA ALA A 533 13.37 -20.75 25.53
C ALA A 533 13.82 -20.63 27.00
N LEU A 534 14.54 -21.63 27.52
CA LEU A 534 15.14 -21.59 28.87
C LEU A 534 16.20 -20.49 28.99
N LEU A 535 17.06 -20.32 27.98
CA LEU A 535 18.08 -19.26 27.95
C LEU A 535 17.44 -17.87 27.98
N ASN A 536 16.39 -17.65 27.18
CA ASN A 536 15.68 -16.39 27.17
C ASN A 536 14.89 -16.15 28.47
N TRP A 537 14.36 -17.21 29.10
CA TRP A 537 13.76 -17.10 30.43
C TRP A 537 14.79 -16.70 31.50
N HIS A 538 15.99 -17.30 31.47
CA HIS A 538 17.08 -16.92 32.37
C HIS A 538 17.49 -15.46 32.19
N ARG A 539 17.65 -14.99 30.94
CA ARG A 539 17.93 -13.58 30.62
C ARG A 539 16.85 -12.63 31.15
N HIS A 540 15.59 -13.07 31.08
CA HIS A 540 14.47 -12.33 31.63
C HIS A 540 14.53 -12.26 33.16
N LEU A 541 14.80 -13.38 33.84
CA LEU A 541 14.92 -13.44 35.31
C LEU A 541 16.11 -12.63 35.85
N SER A 542 17.21 -12.61 35.11
CA SER A 542 18.44 -11.87 35.48
C SER A 542 18.38 -10.37 35.15
N GLY A 543 17.38 -9.92 34.40
CA GLY A 543 17.28 -8.53 33.94
C GLY A 543 18.28 -8.16 32.84
N GLU A 544 19.02 -9.13 32.27
CA GLU A 544 19.98 -8.88 31.18
C GLU A 544 19.26 -8.43 29.91
N ARG A 545 18.11 -9.05 29.60
CA ARG A 545 17.26 -8.71 28.44
C ARG A 545 15.79 -9.02 28.71
N HIS A 546 14.90 -8.21 28.15
CA HIS A 546 13.45 -8.39 28.26
C HIS A 546 12.74 -8.55 26.91
N ASP A 547 13.50 -8.77 25.85
CA ASP A 547 13.04 -8.66 24.46
C ASP A 547 12.16 -9.84 24.00
N MET A 548 12.14 -10.97 24.73
CA MET A 548 11.26 -12.13 24.49
C MET A 548 10.47 -12.46 25.76
N ARG A 549 9.14 -12.57 25.66
CA ARG A 549 8.25 -13.04 26.74
C ARG A 549 7.08 -13.89 26.16
N PRO A 550 7.20 -15.22 26.09
CA PRO A 550 6.17 -16.07 25.48
C PRO A 550 4.86 -16.04 26.26
N GLY A 551 3.71 -16.14 25.57
CA GLY A 551 2.36 -16.14 26.16
C GLY A 551 1.25 -15.76 25.15
N ILE A 552 0.00 -16.03 25.51
CA ILE A 552 -1.24 -15.71 24.73
C ILE A 552 -1.66 -14.26 25.06
N ASP A 553 -2.42 -13.61 24.16
CA ASP A 553 -2.91 -12.24 24.27
C ASP A 553 -3.52 -11.95 25.67
N PRO A 554 -3.05 -10.91 26.40
CA PRO A 554 -3.59 -10.52 27.71
C PRO A 554 -5.11 -10.32 27.72
N VAL A 555 -5.67 -9.83 26.61
CA VAL A 555 -7.11 -9.60 26.42
C VAL A 555 -7.88 -10.92 26.41
N GLU A 556 -7.34 -11.96 25.78
CA GLU A 556 -7.96 -13.30 25.77
C GLU A 556 -8.00 -13.95 27.16
N ARG A 557 -7.16 -13.51 28.10
CA ARG A 557 -7.14 -13.98 29.49
C ARG A 557 -7.95 -13.11 30.45
N GLY A 558 -8.57 -12.03 29.97
CA GLY A 558 -9.29 -11.08 30.83
C GLY A 558 -8.38 -10.32 31.78
N VAL A 559 -7.08 -10.18 31.46
CA VAL A 559 -6.17 -9.34 32.22
C VAL A 559 -6.36 -7.90 31.73
N GLU A 560 -6.94 -7.04 32.55
CA GLU A 560 -7.06 -5.61 32.24
C GLU A 560 -5.65 -5.00 32.16
N VAL A 561 -5.26 -4.53 30.96
CA VAL A 561 -4.00 -3.84 30.78
C VAL A 561 -4.16 -2.44 31.35
N GLU A 562 -3.69 -2.21 32.58
CA GLU A 562 -3.56 -0.86 33.15
C GLU A 562 -2.66 -0.03 32.24
N VAL A 563 -3.25 0.93 31.55
CA VAL A 563 -2.52 1.91 30.75
C VAL A 563 -1.85 2.87 31.73
N ALA A 564 -0.53 2.72 31.92
CA ALA A 564 0.24 3.64 32.75
C ALA A 564 0.06 5.09 32.24
N PRO A 565 -0.11 6.08 33.14
CA PRO A 565 -0.40 7.48 32.78
C PRO A 565 0.67 8.18 31.96
#